data_AF-A0A848ZKX6-F1
#
_entry.id   AF-A0A848ZKX6-F1
#
_cell.length_a   1.000
_cell.length_b   1.000
_cell.length_c   1.000
_cell.angle_alpha   90.00
_cell.angle_beta   90.00
_cell.angle_gamma   90.00
#
_symmetry.space_group_name_H-M   'P 1'
#
loop_
_entity.id
_entity.type
_entity.pdbx_description
1 polymer ?
#
loop_
_entity_poly.entity_id
_entity_poly.type
_entity_poly.pdbx_seq_one_letter_code
_entity_poly.pdbx_strand_id
1 'polypeptide(L)'
;AFGAGRDNNPDKLSARCQFYIVHNKEGEHRLDGDYTIYGKVIKGMDIVDAIVNSPRDTINEPLTPIPLDVNIVAMKAKDLQEYGVID
;
A
#
# COMPACT_ATOMS: atom_id res chain seq x y z
N ALA A 1 -0.44 2.68 5.71
CA ALA A 1 -1.67 1.87 5.56
C ALA A 1 -1.70 1.21 4.18
N PHE A 2 -2.35 0.06 4.05
CA PHE A 2 -2.61 -0.64 2.79
C PHE A 2 -4.13 -0.75 2.59
N GLY A 3 -4.67 -0.19 1.51
CA GLY A 3 -6.11 -0.04 1.34
C GLY A 3 -6.57 -0.04 -0.11
N ALA A 4 -7.88 -0.08 -0.31
CA ALA A 4 -8.51 -0.06 -1.62
C ALA A 4 -8.23 1.27 -2.33
N GLY A 5 -7.78 1.24 -3.59
CA GLY A 5 -7.57 2.42 -4.42
C GLY A 5 -8.71 2.55 -5.41
N ARG A 6 -9.13 3.78 -5.72
CA ARG A 6 -10.07 4.03 -6.83
C ARG A 6 -9.93 5.45 -7.32
N ASP A 7 -9.61 5.60 -8.60
CA ASP A 7 -9.59 6.89 -9.27
C ASP A 7 -11.02 7.42 -9.47
N ASN A 8 -11.20 8.74 -9.32
CA ASN A 8 -12.49 9.45 -9.48
C ASN A 8 -13.67 8.74 -8.77
N ASN A 9 -13.61 8.67 -7.44
CA ASN A 9 -14.55 7.90 -6.60
C ASN A 9 -15.53 8.78 -5.80
N PRO A 10 -16.49 9.50 -6.42
CA PRO A 10 -17.40 10.40 -5.71
C PRO A 10 -18.33 9.65 -4.73
N ASP A 11 -18.69 8.41 -5.08
CA ASP A 11 -19.58 7.56 -4.28
C ASP A 11 -18.84 6.72 -3.23
N LYS A 12 -17.51 6.89 -3.11
CA LYS A 12 -16.65 6.19 -2.13
C LYS A 12 -16.77 4.66 -2.18
N LEU A 13 -17.00 4.12 -3.37
CA LEU A 13 -17.10 2.68 -3.59
C LEU A 13 -15.70 2.06 -3.66
N SER A 14 -15.45 0.96 -2.95
CA SER A 14 -14.17 0.25 -3.08
C SER A 14 -13.98 -0.30 -4.51
N ALA A 15 -12.76 -0.22 -5.06
CA ALA A 15 -12.44 -0.89 -6.32
C ALA A 15 -12.21 -2.40 -6.12
N ARG A 16 -12.30 -3.17 -7.21
CA ARG A 16 -12.10 -4.62 -7.16
C ARG A 16 -10.64 -5.04 -7.10
N CYS A 17 -9.73 -4.28 -7.72
CA CYS A 17 -8.32 -4.70 -7.88
C CYS A 17 -7.28 -3.61 -7.62
N GLN A 18 -7.64 -2.32 -7.75
CA GLN A 18 -6.70 -1.23 -7.46
C GLN A 18 -6.54 -1.07 -5.94
N PHE A 19 -5.32 -0.82 -5.50
CA PHE A 19 -4.97 -0.59 -4.09
C PHE A 19 -3.93 0.53 -3.97
N TYR A 20 -3.75 1.07 -2.76
CA TYR A 20 -2.68 2.00 -2.43
C TYR A 20 -1.90 1.53 -1.19
N ILE A 21 -0.66 2.01 -1.09
CA ILE A 21 0.15 1.97 0.14
C ILE A 21 0.50 3.40 0.52
N VAL A 22 0.15 3.81 1.74
CA VAL A 22 0.56 5.12 2.28
C VAL A 22 2.02 5.03 2.71
N HIS A 23 2.88 5.78 2.02
CA HIS A 23 4.31 5.90 2.30
C HIS A 23 4.60 6.95 3.39
N ASN A 24 3.82 8.05 3.45
CA ASN A 24 4.01 9.08 4.46
C ASN A 24 3.82 8.50 5.88
N LYS A 25 4.83 8.67 6.74
CA LYS A 25 4.81 8.20 8.14
C LYS A 25 3.76 8.91 8.99
N GLU A 26 3.41 10.14 8.63
CA GLU A 26 2.34 10.91 9.28
C GLU A 26 0.94 10.49 8.80
N GLY A 27 0.86 9.66 7.76
CA GLY A 27 -0.40 9.21 7.17
C GLY A 27 -0.85 10.06 5.98
N GLU A 28 -2.06 9.79 5.51
CA GLU A 28 -2.72 10.52 4.42
C GLU A 28 -4.19 10.72 4.82
N HIS A 29 -4.42 11.75 5.65
CA HIS A 29 -5.69 11.96 6.33
C HIS A 29 -6.86 12.26 5.38
N ARG A 30 -6.59 12.70 4.16
CA ARG A 30 -7.61 12.90 3.13
C ARG A 30 -8.36 11.62 2.79
N LEU A 31 -7.75 10.45 3.01
CA LEU A 31 -8.32 9.15 2.67
C LEU A 31 -9.09 8.52 3.84
N ASP A 32 -9.03 9.12 5.03
CA ASP A 32 -9.64 8.57 6.25
C ASP A 32 -11.17 8.52 6.10
N GLY A 33 -11.76 7.33 6.32
CA GLY A 33 -13.21 7.10 6.18
C GLY A 33 -13.71 6.89 4.74
N ASP A 34 -12.86 7.13 3.74
CA ASP A 34 -13.26 7.09 2.32
C ASP A 34 -12.84 5.81 1.60
N TYR A 35 -11.88 5.08 2.18
CA TYR A 35 -11.34 3.86 1.59
C TYR A 35 -11.17 2.75 2.63
N THR A 36 -11.53 1.53 2.23
CA THR A 36 -11.35 0.33 3.06
C THR A 36 -9.88 0.02 3.26
N ILE A 37 -9.45 -0.07 4.52
CA ILE A 37 -8.09 -0.50 4.89
C ILE A 37 -8.07 -2.03 5.03
N TYR A 38 -7.15 -2.67 4.30
CA TYR A 38 -6.93 -4.11 4.37
C TYR A 38 -5.81 -4.48 5.35
N GLY A 39 -4.88 -3.57 5.62
CA GLY A 39 -3.79 -3.83 6.56
C GLY A 39 -2.69 -2.77 6.52
N LYS A 40 -1.46 -3.21 6.83
CA LYS A 40 -0.25 -2.38 6.82
C LYS A 40 0.94 -3.17 6.30
N VAL A 41 1.94 -2.46 5.79
CA VAL A 41 3.25 -3.04 5.49
C VAL A 41 3.92 -3.41 6.82
N ILE A 42 4.37 -4.66 6.93
CA ILE A 42 5.04 -5.18 8.14
C ILE A 42 6.55 -5.37 7.93
N LYS A 43 6.99 -5.38 6.67
CA LYS A 43 8.39 -5.49 6.22
C LYS A 43 8.52 -4.87 4.83
N GLY A 44 9.67 -4.26 4.53
CA GLY A 44 9.97 -3.76 3.18
C GLY A 44 9.51 -2.32 2.91
N MET A 45 9.39 -1.47 3.93
CA MET A 45 9.10 -0.05 3.71
C MET A 45 10.23 0.64 2.93
N ASP A 46 11.47 0.21 3.09
CA ASP A 46 12.61 0.65 2.27
C ASP A 46 12.42 0.36 0.77
N ILE A 47 11.73 -0.72 0.42
CA ILE A 47 11.36 -1.03 -0.97
C ILE A 47 10.26 -0.08 -1.46
N VAL A 48 9.28 0.24 -0.60
CA VAL A 48 8.27 1.26 -0.90
C VAL A 48 8.93 2.62 -1.14
N ASP A 49 9.89 2.99 -0.30
CA ASP A 49 10.68 4.22 -0.45
C ASP A 49 11.43 4.24 -1.80
N ALA A 50 12.01 3.11 -2.22
CA ALA A 50 12.68 2.99 -3.52
C ALA A 50 11.70 3.15 -4.70
N ILE A 51 10.51 2.57 -4.62
CA ILE A 51 9.45 2.70 -5.64
C ILE A 51 9.03 4.16 -5.78
N VAL A 52 8.80 4.86 -4.66
CA VAL A 52 8.37 6.27 -4.65
C VAL A 52 9.44 7.20 -5.25
N ASN A 53 10.72 6.85 -5.12
CA ASN A 53 11.83 7.61 -5.68
C ASN A 53 12.23 7.20 -7.10
N SER A 54 11.54 6.24 -7.72
CA SER A 54 11.80 5.83 -9.10
C SER A 54 11.54 6.99 -10.08
N PRO A 55 12.35 7.15 -11.15
CA PRO A 55 12.09 8.13 -12.21
C PRO A 55 10.68 7.96 -12.78
N ARG A 56 9.95 9.07 -12.89
CA ARG A 56 8.56 9.11 -13.34
C ARG A 56 8.32 10.28 -14.29
N ASP A 57 7.26 10.18 -15.06
CA ASP A 57 6.83 11.24 -15.97
C ASP A 57 6.03 12.34 -15.24
N THR A 58 5.44 13.25 -16.01
CA THR A 58 4.67 14.40 -15.50
C THR A 58 3.34 14.04 -14.85
N ILE A 59 2.83 12.82 -15.05
CA ILE A 59 1.59 12.33 -14.43
C ILE A 59 1.85 11.32 -13.30
N ASN A 60 3.11 11.19 -12.89
CA ASN A 60 3.60 10.26 -11.88
C ASN A 60 3.62 8.77 -12.30
N GLU A 61 3.63 8.47 -13.59
CA GLU A 61 3.85 7.10 -14.09
C GLU A 61 5.36 6.78 -14.09
N PRO A 62 5.82 5.66 -13.50
CA PRO A 62 7.22 5.26 -13.56
C PRO A 62 7.71 5.07 -15.00
N LEU A 63 8.87 5.64 -15.34
CA LEU A 63 9.44 5.54 -16.70
C LEU A 63 9.84 4.10 -17.08
N THR A 64 10.11 3.27 -16.07
CA THR A 64 10.34 1.84 -16.23
C THR A 64 9.24 1.09 -15.48
N PRO A 65 8.51 0.16 -16.13
CA PRO A 65 7.47 -0.63 -15.48
C PRO A 65 8.02 -1.40 -14.28
N ILE A 66 7.31 -1.32 -13.14
CA ILE A 66 7.62 -2.06 -11.92
C ILE A 66 6.55 -3.17 -11.80
N PRO A 67 6.85 -4.43 -12.19
CA PRO A 67 5.88 -5.50 -12.15
C PRO A 67 5.54 -5.89 -10.70
N LEU A 68 4.32 -6.37 -10.50
CA LEU A 68 3.84 -6.86 -9.22
C LEU A 68 3.66 -8.39 -9.29
N ASP A 69 4.22 -9.08 -8.30
CA ASP A 69 3.93 -10.49 -8.04
C ASP A 69 3.25 -10.62 -6.67
N VAL A 70 2.16 -11.38 -6.61
CA VAL A 70 1.29 -11.48 -5.43
C VAL A 70 1.21 -12.92 -4.98
N ASN A 71 1.76 -13.18 -3.79
CA ASN A 71 1.79 -14.50 -3.19
C ASN A 71 1.12 -14.47 -1.81
N ILE A 72 0.38 -15.53 -1.50
CA ILE A 72 -0.12 -15.76 -0.14
C ILE A 72 0.98 -16.45 0.66
N VAL A 73 1.49 -15.78 1.69
CA VAL A 73 2.49 -16.33 2.61
C VAL A 73 1.79 -16.73 3.90
N ALA A 74 1.68 -18.03 4.15
CA ALA A 74 1.17 -18.53 5.42
C ALA A 74 2.23 -18.31 6.52
N MET A 75 1.85 -17.65 7.61
CA MET A 75 2.71 -17.36 8.76
C MET A 75 2.04 -17.85 10.04
N LYS A 76 2.85 -18.28 11.03
CA LYS A 76 2.34 -18.55 12.38
C LYS A 76 2.31 -17.25 13.15
N ALA A 77 1.46 -17.19 14.19
CA ALA A 77 1.38 -16.04 15.08
C ALA A 77 2.77 -15.60 15.61
N LYS A 78 3.58 -16.55 16.08
CA LYS A 78 4.94 -16.27 16.55
C LYS A 78 5.85 -15.56 15.52
N ASP A 79 5.65 -15.84 14.23
CA ASP A 79 6.47 -15.24 13.17
C ASP A 79 6.09 -13.75 12.98
N LEU A 80 4.86 -13.37 13.36
CA LEU A 80 4.36 -12.00 13.31
C LEU A 80 4.78 -11.15 14.52
N GLN A 81 5.17 -11.77 15.63
CA GLN A 81 5.74 -11.07 16.80
C GLN A 81 7.06 -10.37 16.44
N GLU A 82 7.89 -11.02 15.61
CA GLU A 82 9.16 -10.45 15.13
C GLU A 82 8.97 -9.14 14.34
N TYR A 83 7.79 -8.94 13.76
CA TYR A 83 7.41 -7.74 13.01
C TYR A 83 6.58 -6.73 13.82
N GLY A 84 6.39 -6.96 15.13
CA GLY A 84 5.60 -6.09 16.00
C GLY A 84 4.13 -5.96 15.58
N VAL A 85 3.56 -7.02 14.99
CA VAL A 85 2.16 -7.04 14.55
C VAL A 85 1.24 -7.53 15.65
N ILE A 86 1.72 -8.45 16.49
CA ILE A 86 1.01 -9.03 17.62
C ILE A 86 1.94 -9.05 18.84
N ASP A 87 1.36 -8.91 20.04
CA ASP A 87 2.06 -9.03 21.31
C ASP A 87 2.32 -10.50 21.72
#